data_AF-A0A9J5XZ94-F1
#
_entry.id   AF-A0A9J5XZ94-F1
#
_cell.length_a   1.000
_cell.length_b   1.000
_cell.length_c   1.000
_cell.angle_alpha   90.00
_cell.angle_beta   90.00
_cell.angle_gamma   90.00
#
_symmetry.space_group_name_H-M   'P 1'
#
loop_
_entity.id
_entity.type
_entity.pdbx_description
1 polymer ?
#
loop_
_entity_poly.entity_id
_entity_poly.type
_entity_poly.pdbx_seq_one_letter_code
_entity_poly.pdbx_strand_id
1 'polypeptide(L)'
;MLMHQRILGRLLVVICFFLSYNSVQGEIKLSKLEDMEMEKQLKLLNKPVVKTIKTVYGDIYDCVDFYKQPAFDHPLLKNHNFHPQACLLNC
;
A
#
# COMPACT_ATOMS: atom_id res chain seq x y z
N MET A 1 -50.50 24.69 0.35
CA MET A 1 -49.40 24.59 -0.63
C MET A 1 -48.02 24.73 0.02
N LEU A 2 -47.74 25.79 0.80
CA LEU A 2 -46.45 26.04 1.46
C LEU A 2 -46.05 24.96 2.51
N MET A 3 -47.00 24.47 3.32
CA MET A 3 -46.73 23.41 4.31
C MET A 3 -46.39 22.06 3.67
N HIS A 4 -47.03 21.74 2.53
CA HIS A 4 -46.75 20.50 1.80
C HIS A 4 -45.33 20.49 1.24
N GLN A 5 -44.87 21.62 0.68
CA GLN A 5 -43.49 21.75 0.20
C GLN A 5 -42.45 21.65 1.33
N ARG A 6 -42.74 22.17 2.53
CA ARG A 6 -41.87 22.01 3.71
C ARG A 6 -41.78 20.56 4.19
N ILE A 7 -42.88 19.81 4.14
CA ILE A 7 -42.91 18.39 4.50
C ILE A 7 -42.14 17.55 3.48
N LEU A 8 -42.35 17.83 2.18
CA LEU A 8 -41.62 17.15 1.09
C LEU A 8 -40.10 17.36 1.20
N GLY A 9 -39.68 18.59 1.51
CA GLY A 9 -38.25 18.92 1.71
C GLY A 9 -37.63 18.17 2.89
N ARG A 10 -38.36 18.02 4.01
CA ARG A 10 -37.89 17.22 5.16
C ARG A 10 -37.75 15.74 4.82
N LEU A 11 -38.71 15.18 4.10
CA LEU A 11 -38.66 13.78 3.63
C LEU A 11 -37.46 13.54 2.72
N LEU A 12 -37.18 14.46 1.78
CA LEU A 12 -36.04 14.36 0.88
C LEU A 12 -34.70 14.35 1.63
N VAL A 13 -34.53 15.23 2.63
CA VAL A 13 -33.29 15.28 3.43
C VAL A 13 -33.07 13.96 4.19
N VAL A 14 -34.13 13.41 4.80
CA VAL A 14 -34.06 12.13 5.51
C VAL A 14 -33.67 10.99 4.56
N ILE A 15 -34.27 10.94 3.37
CA ILE A 15 -33.92 9.94 2.34
C ILE A 15 -32.47 10.10 1.88
N CYS A 16 -31.97 11.32 1.67
CA CYS A 16 -30.56 11.56 1.35
C CYS A 16 -29.60 11.05 2.42
N PHE A 17 -29.93 11.23 3.71
CA PHE A 17 -29.12 10.68 4.81
C PHE A 17 -29.08 9.16 4.78
N PHE A 18 -30.22 8.49 4.57
CA PHE A 18 -30.28 7.02 4.45
C PHE A 18 -29.52 6.50 3.22
N LEU A 19 -29.60 7.18 2.08
CA LEU A 19 -28.85 6.81 0.87
C LEU A 19 -27.34 7.07 0.99
N SER A 20 -26.92 8.02 1.82
CA SER A 20 -25.50 8.27 2.10
C SER A 20 -24.86 7.24 3.03
N TYR A 21 -25.68 6.49 3.79
CA TYR A 21 -25.23 5.49 4.76
C TYR A 21 -24.91 4.13 4.10
N ASN A 22 -24.28 4.14 2.93
CA ASN A 22 -23.75 2.92 2.32
C ASN A 22 -22.26 2.78 2.67
N SER A 23 -21.98 2.45 3.94
CA SER A 23 -20.63 2.09 4.36
C SER A 23 -20.38 0.63 3.99
N VAL A 24 -19.64 0.38 2.91
CA VAL A 24 -19.13 -0.97 2.61
C VAL A 24 -17.95 -1.22 3.54
N GLN A 25 -18.20 -1.87 4.68
CA GLN A 25 -17.16 -2.30 5.60
C GLN A 25 -16.60 -3.64 5.13
N GLY A 26 -15.53 -3.59 4.34
CA GLY A 26 -14.78 -4.78 3.94
C GLY A 26 -13.90 -5.27 5.09
N GLU A 27 -14.46 -6.07 6.00
CA GLU A 27 -13.66 -6.79 7.00
C GLU A 27 -13.34 -8.20 6.44
N ILE A 28 -12.18 -8.35 5.79
CA ILE A 28 -11.66 -9.68 5.44
C ILE A 28 -11.04 -10.26 6.71
N LYS A 29 -11.77 -11.14 7.40
CA LYS A 29 -11.22 -11.88 8.55
C LYS A 29 -10.38 -13.04 8.03
N LEU A 30 -9.06 -12.87 8.10
CA LEU A 30 -8.12 -13.92 7.77
C LEU A 30 -7.93 -14.88 8.95
N SER A 31 -7.60 -16.14 8.70
CA SER A 31 -7.21 -17.04 9.78
C SER A 31 -5.82 -16.66 10.32
N LYS A 32 -5.56 -16.93 11.61
CA LYS A 32 -4.25 -16.65 12.23
C LYS A 32 -3.07 -17.28 11.49
N LEU A 33 -3.30 -18.42 10.83
CA LEU A 33 -2.26 -19.12 10.07
C LEU A 33 -1.90 -18.39 8.78
N GLU A 34 -2.92 -17.94 8.04
CA GLU A 34 -2.73 -17.16 6.83
C GLU A 34 -2.12 -15.78 7.14
N ASP A 35 -2.50 -15.14 8.25
CA ASP A 35 -1.87 -13.89 8.71
C ASP A 35 -0.37 -14.10 8.98
N MET A 36 -0.04 -15.17 9.71
CA MET A 36 1.35 -15.51 10.02
C MET A 36 2.16 -15.84 8.76
N GLU A 37 1.56 -16.51 7.78
CA GLU A 37 2.23 -16.82 6.52
C GLU A 37 2.50 -15.54 5.73
N MET A 38 1.53 -14.62 5.65
CA MET A 38 1.75 -13.31 5.04
C MET A 38 2.86 -12.52 5.73
N GLU A 39 2.90 -12.50 7.06
CA GLU A 39 3.97 -11.82 7.79
C GLU A 39 5.36 -12.39 7.49
N LYS A 40 5.47 -13.72 7.33
CA LYS A 40 6.73 -14.37 6.94
C LYS A 40 7.14 -13.96 5.54
N GLN A 41 6.21 -14.01 4.58
CA GLN A 41 6.47 -13.58 3.20
C GLN A 41 6.90 -12.10 3.15
N LEU A 42 6.23 -11.24 3.92
CA LEU A 42 6.55 -9.82 3.99
C LEU A 42 7.96 -9.58 4.56
N LYS A 43 8.36 -10.34 5.59
CA LYS A 43 9.72 -10.28 6.14
C LYS A 43 10.80 -10.74 5.15
N LEU A 44 10.48 -11.68 4.26
CA LEU A 44 11.42 -12.12 3.21
C LEU A 44 11.61 -11.04 2.13
N LEU A 45 10.53 -10.33 1.78
CA LEU A 45 10.53 -9.23 0.79
C LEU A 45 11.19 -7.97 1.35
N ASN A 46 10.98 -7.66 2.64
CA ASN A 46 11.53 -6.47 3.27
C ASN A 46 13.00 -6.69 3.66
N LYS A 47 13.90 -6.29 2.77
CA LYS A 47 15.35 -6.31 3.02
C LYS A 47 15.76 -5.09 3.85
N PRO A 48 16.80 -5.21 4.69
CA PRO A 48 17.26 -4.11 5.52
C PRO A 48 17.79 -2.96 4.66
N VAL A 49 17.37 -1.76 5.01
CA VAL A 49 17.85 -0.52 4.39
C VAL A 49 19.29 -0.26 4.83
N VAL A 50 20.17 -0.02 3.86
CA VAL A 50 21.59 0.29 4.12
C VAL A 50 21.78 1.79 4.27
N LYS A 51 21.02 2.58 3.52
CA LYS A 51 21.14 4.03 3.49
C LYS A 51 19.79 4.64 3.10
N THR A 52 19.42 5.74 3.74
CA THR A 52 18.27 6.54 3.32
C THR A 52 18.76 7.84 2.69
N ILE A 53 18.27 8.15 1.50
CA ILE A 53 18.57 9.39 0.78
C ILE A 53 17.33 10.27 0.80
N LYS A 54 17.49 11.50 1.26
CA LYS A 54 16.46 12.53 1.14
C LYS A 54 16.83 13.50 0.02
N THR A 55 15.93 13.71 -0.95
CA THR A 55 16.17 14.67 -2.03
C THR A 55 15.91 16.10 -1.59
N VAL A 56 16.39 17.05 -2.39
CA VAL A 56 16.08 18.47 -2.23
C VAL A 56 14.58 18.77 -2.31
N TYR A 57 13.81 17.91 -2.99
CA TYR A 57 12.34 18.02 -3.09
C TYR A 57 11.61 17.35 -1.94
N GLY A 58 12.34 16.68 -1.04
CA GLY A 58 11.78 16.03 0.14
C GLY A 58 11.43 14.56 -0.04
N ASP A 59 11.69 13.96 -1.21
CA ASP A 59 11.51 12.53 -1.43
C ASP A 59 12.49 11.74 -0.56
N ILE A 60 12.04 10.60 -0.04
CA ILE A 60 12.84 9.71 0.79
C ILE A 60 13.00 8.38 0.06
N TYR A 61 14.23 8.00 -0.22
CA TYR A 61 14.59 6.74 -0.86
C TYR A 61 15.41 5.88 0.09
N ASP A 62 14.90 4.69 0.37
CA ASP A 62 15.64 3.68 1.12
C ASP A 62 16.44 2.78 0.15
N CYS A 63 17.76 2.91 0.22
CA CYS A 63 18.70 2.09 -0.52
C CYS A 63 18.82 0.70 0.12
N VAL A 64 18.77 -0.33 -0.72
CA VAL A 64 19.15 -1.70 -0.37
C VAL A 64 20.39 -2.10 -1.17
N ASP A 65 21.21 -2.98 -0.61
CA ASP A 65 22.35 -3.57 -1.33
C ASP A 65 21.85 -4.21 -2.63
N PHE A 66 22.51 -3.90 -3.76
CA PHE A 66 22.14 -4.38 -5.09
C PHE A 66 21.98 -5.90 -5.10
N TYR A 67 22.98 -6.66 -4.63
CA TYR A 67 22.93 -8.12 -4.67
C TYR A 67 21.91 -8.72 -3.70
N LYS A 68 21.37 -7.92 -2.78
CA LYS A 68 20.36 -8.35 -1.81
C LYS A 68 18.95 -7.92 -2.20
N GLN A 69 18.76 -7.28 -3.36
CA GLN A 69 17.42 -6.92 -3.81
C GLN A 69 16.52 -8.17 -3.93
N PRO A 70 15.23 -8.08 -3.57
CA PRO A 70 14.30 -9.21 -3.64
C PRO A 70 14.22 -9.87 -5.01
N ALA A 71 14.45 -9.10 -6.08
CA ALA A 71 14.45 -9.62 -7.45
C ALA A 71 15.46 -10.77 -7.64
N PHE A 72 16.62 -10.72 -6.96
CA PHE A 72 17.66 -11.74 -7.08
C PHE A 72 17.38 -13.02 -6.29
N ASP A 73 16.34 -13.05 -5.44
CA ASP A 73 15.88 -14.29 -4.81
C ASP A 73 15.23 -15.24 -5.85
N HIS A 74 14.88 -14.73 -7.03
CA HIS A 74 14.31 -15.51 -8.11
C HIS A 74 15.32 -16.56 -8.63
N PRO A 75 14.95 -17.85 -8.73
CA PRO A 75 15.89 -18.93 -9.10
C PRO A 75 16.64 -18.70 -10.41
N LEU A 76 15.99 -18.08 -11.40
CA LEU A 76 16.59 -17.77 -12.70
C LEU A 76 17.70 -16.70 -12.63
N LEU A 77 17.74 -15.90 -11.57
CA LEU A 77 18.67 -14.77 -11.44
C LEU A 77 19.83 -15.07 -10.46
N LYS A 78 19.77 -16.16 -9.68
CA LYS A 78 20.76 -16.49 -8.64
C LYS A 78 22.20 -16.63 -9.13
N ASN A 79 22.40 -17.08 -10.37
CA ASN A 79 23.73 -17.36 -10.94
C ASN A 79 24.06 -16.44 -12.13
N HIS A 80 23.31 -15.35 -12.30
CA HIS A 80 23.56 -14.42 -13.37
C HIS A 80 24.64 -13.42 -12.94
N ASN A 81 25.66 -13.24 -13.80
CA ASN A 81 26.70 -12.24 -13.55
C ASN A 81 26.15 -10.86 -13.93
N PHE A 82 25.88 -10.03 -12.93
CA PHE A 82 25.44 -8.65 -13.14
C PHE A 82 26.65 -7.72 -13.11
N HIS A 83 26.69 -6.78 -14.05
CA HIS A 83 27.56 -5.62 -13.99
C HIS A 83 26.70 -4.41 -13.59
N PRO A 84 26.68 -4.03 -12.30
CA PRO A 84 25.85 -2.92 -11.86
C PRO A 84 26.38 -1.62 -12.49
N GLN A 85 25.58 -1.01 -13.37
CA GLN A 85 25.76 0.39 -13.73
C GLN A 85 25.34 1.24 -12.54
N ALA A 86 26.16 2.22 -12.17
CA ALA A 86 25.93 3.08 -11.02
C ALA A 86 24.51 3.68 -11.05
N CYS A 87 23.76 3.52 -9.95
CA CYS A 87 22.52 4.23 -9.77
C CYS A 87 22.81 5.73 -9.76
N LEU A 88 22.01 6.51 -10.50
CA LEU A 88 22.14 7.97 -10.57
C LEU A 88 21.82 8.67 -9.24
N LEU A 89 21.14 7.96 -8.32
CA LEU A 89 21.17 8.29 -6.91
C LEU A 89 22.36 7.53 -6.31
N ASN A 90 23.25 8.22 -5.60
CA ASN A 90 24.39 7.63 -4.87
C ASN A 90 23.94 6.75 -3.68
N CYS A 91 23.14 5.72 -3.97
CA CYS A 91 23.28 4.39 -3.39
C CYS A 91 24.44 3.73 -4.16
#